data_AF-A0A9P7EV79-F1
#
_entry.id   AF-A0A9P7EV79-F1
#
_cell.length_a   1.000
_cell.length_b   1.000
_cell.length_c   1.000
_cell.angle_alpha   90.00
_cell.angle_beta   90.00
_cell.angle_gamma   90.00
#
_symmetry.space_group_name_H-M   'P 1'
#
loop_
_entity.id
_entity.type
_entity.pdbx_description
1 polymer ?
#
loop_
_entity_poly.entity_id
_entity_poly.type
_entity_poly.pdbx_seq_one_letter_code
_entity_poly.pdbx_strand_id
1 'polypeptide(L)'
;MSSVRPLSLAARDTIENLPTDFTGALSTTQHQQVLEAFSRLDLLSQGSQRPKLFQLRCLISLLSARHVVLRAATGSGKTLAMILPCQRCIEIK
;
A
#
# COMPACT_ATOMS: atom_id res chain seq x y z
N MET A 1 2.44 -13.95 19.91
CA MET A 1 2.62 -12.54 20.33
C MET A 1 3.46 -11.83 19.27
N SER A 2 2.82 -11.28 18.23
CA SER A 2 3.51 -10.52 17.18
C SER A 2 3.90 -9.16 17.76
N SER A 3 5.21 -8.92 17.95
CA SER A 3 5.67 -7.58 18.33
C SER A 3 5.32 -6.63 17.19
N VAL A 4 4.41 -5.69 17.44
CA VAL A 4 4.08 -4.63 16.49
C VAL A 4 5.30 -3.72 16.46
N ARG A 5 6.22 -3.99 15.53
CA ARG A 5 7.34 -3.08 15.30
C ARG A 5 6.75 -1.73 14.86
N PRO A 6 7.15 -0.62 15.50
CA PRO A 6 6.69 0.68 15.06
C PRO A 6 7.12 0.91 13.61
N LEU A 7 6.19 1.38 12.76
CA LEU A 7 6.46 1.83 11.40
C LEU A 7 7.70 2.73 11.37
N SER A 8 8.57 2.54 10.37
CA SER A 8 9.74 3.38 10.17
C SER A 8 9.34 4.86 10.08
N LEU A 9 10.23 5.75 10.54
CA LEU A 9 10.01 7.21 10.47
C LEU A 9 9.68 7.64 9.03
N ALA A 10 10.35 7.04 8.05
CA ALA A 10 10.17 7.37 6.65
C ALA A 10 8.81 6.91 6.12
N ALA A 11 8.28 5.77 6.58
CA ALA A 11 6.93 5.33 6.25
C ALA A 11 5.87 6.24 6.87
N ARG A 12 6.05 6.67 8.12
CA ARG A 12 5.16 7.62 8.80
C ARG A 12 5.08 8.95 8.07
N ASP A 13 6.24 9.52 7.75
CA ASP A 13 6.34 10.78 6.99
C ASP A 13 5.62 10.67 5.63
N THR A 14 5.72 9.51 4.97
CA THR A 14 5.03 9.29 3.69
C THR A 14 3.51 9.21 3.87
N ILE A 15 3.02 8.61 4.97
CA ILE A 15 1.59 8.53 5.28
C ILE A 15 1.03 9.91 5.60
N GLU A 16 1.76 10.70 6.40
CA GLU A 16 1.37 12.06 6.78
C GLU A 16 1.34 13.01 5.58
N ASN A 17 2.23 12.81 4.60
CA ASN A 17 2.31 13.60 3.38
C ASN A 17 1.49 13.01 2.20
N LEU A 18 0.54 12.09 2.46
CA LEU A 18 -0.35 11.63 1.40
C LEU A 18 -1.25 12.77 0.90
N PRO A 19 -1.49 12.87 -0.43
CA PRO A 19 -2.35 13.92 -0.97
C PRO A 19 -3.77 13.86 -0.38
N THR A 20 -4.30 15.04 -0.02
CA THR A 20 -5.62 15.18 0.60
C THR A 20 -6.77 14.78 -0.33
N ASP A 21 -6.60 14.94 -1.64
CA ASP A 21 -7.56 14.45 -2.65
C ASP A 21 -7.68 12.92 -2.63
N PHE A 22 -6.57 12.24 -2.34
CA PHE A 22 -6.55 10.80 -2.22
C PHE A 22 -7.17 10.36 -0.90
N THR A 23 -6.69 10.88 0.23
CA THR A 23 -7.16 10.45 1.57
C THR A 23 -8.62 10.82 1.82
N GLY A 24 -9.06 12.01 1.40
CA GLY A 24 -10.45 12.45 1.55
C GLY A 24 -11.47 11.62 0.77
N ALA A 25 -11.02 10.89 -0.27
CA ALA A 25 -11.88 10.03 -1.08
C ALA A 25 -11.98 8.59 -0.56
N LEU A 26 -11.17 8.20 0.44
CA LEU A 26 -11.14 6.82 0.95
C LEU A 26 -12.20 6.59 2.02
N SER A 27 -12.83 5.41 1.99
CA SER A 27 -13.65 4.93 3.12
C SER A 27 -12.78 4.52 4.31
N THR A 28 -13.37 4.34 5.49
CA THR A 28 -12.64 3.86 6.69
C THR A 28 -11.94 2.52 6.44
N THR A 29 -12.59 1.60 5.73
CA THR A 29 -11.99 0.30 5.35
C THR A 29 -10.79 0.49 4.42
N GLN A 30 -10.89 1.42 3.46
CA GLN A 30 -9.80 1.69 2.53
C GLN A 30 -8.62 2.36 3.23
N HIS A 31 -8.86 3.23 4.21
CA HIS A 31 -7.80 3.78 5.06
C HIS A 31 -7.05 2.67 5.80
N GLN A 32 -7.77 1.73 6.41
CA GLN A 32 -7.15 0.57 7.07
C GLN A 32 -6.33 -0.28 6.09
N GLN A 33 -6.85 -0.52 4.88
CA GLN A 33 -6.13 -1.24 3.83
C GLN A 33 -4.82 -0.54 3.43
N VAL A 34 -4.83 0.79 3.32
CA VAL A 34 -3.62 1.57 3.03
C VAL A 34 -2.61 1.43 4.17
N LEU A 35 -3.02 1.64 5.42
CA LEU A 35 -2.14 1.54 6.58
C LEU A 35 -1.52 0.13 6.71
N GLU A 36 -2.31 -0.91 6.46
CA GLU A 36 -1.83 -2.28 6.48
C GLU A 36 -0.82 -2.54 5.37
N ALA A 37 -1.06 -2.03 4.15
CA ALA A 37 -0.11 -2.15 3.05
C ALA A 37 1.22 -1.44 3.36
N PHE A 38 1.18 -0.26 3.98
CA PHE A 38 2.38 0.42 4.48
C PHE A 38 3.11 -0.44 5.51
N SER A 39 2.40 -0.93 6.54
CA SER A 39 3.01 -1.72 7.61
C SER A 39 3.63 -3.02 7.12
N ARG A 40 2.95 -3.76 6.24
CA ARG A 40 3.46 -5.02 5.67
C ARG A 40 4.68 -4.76 4.80
N LEU A 41 4.63 -3.75 3.92
CA LEU A 41 5.77 -3.41 3.06
C LEU A 41 6.97 -2.91 3.87
N ASP A 42 6.74 -2.05 4.86
CA ASP A 42 7.78 -1.55 5.75
C ASP A 42 8.47 -2.69 6.50
N LEU A 43 7.69 -3.64 7.03
CA LEU A 43 8.22 -4.83 7.70
C LEU A 43 9.05 -5.71 6.77
N LEU A 44 8.53 -6.04 5.59
CA LEU A 44 9.18 -6.93 4.62
C LEU A 44 10.42 -6.30 3.99
N SER A 45 10.40 -4.98 3.80
CA SER A 45 11.51 -4.23 3.23
C SER A 45 12.49 -3.70 4.29
N GLN A 46 12.22 -3.94 5.58
CA GLN A 46 12.99 -3.39 6.70
C GLN A 46 13.12 -1.85 6.63
N GLY A 47 12.05 -1.18 6.19
CA GLY A 47 11.98 0.28 6.03
C GLY A 47 12.66 0.83 4.77
N SER A 48 13.20 -0.03 3.90
CA SER A 48 13.86 0.42 2.66
C SER A 48 12.89 0.81 1.55
N GLN A 49 11.65 0.30 1.57
CA GLN A 49 10.66 0.56 0.53
C GLN A 49 9.37 1.14 1.08
N ARG A 50 8.70 1.93 0.23
CA ARG A 50 7.44 2.58 0.51
C ARG A 50 6.53 2.51 -0.72
N PRO A 51 5.21 2.32 -0.53
CA PRO A 51 4.29 2.32 -1.65
C PRO A 51 4.15 3.72 -2.22
N LYS A 52 4.23 3.84 -3.54
CA LYS A 52 3.96 5.08 -4.27
C LYS A 52 2.45 5.28 -4.40
N LEU A 53 2.02 6.53 -4.56
CA LEU A 53 0.60 6.88 -4.67
C LEU A 53 -0.16 6.08 -5.73
N PHE A 54 0.40 5.90 -6.93
CA PHE A 54 -0.27 5.12 -7.98
C PHE A 54 -0.42 3.64 -7.61
N GLN A 55 0.50 3.08 -6.81
CA GLN A 55 0.43 1.70 -6.32
C GLN A 55 -0.69 1.57 -5.29
N LEU A 56 -0.89 2.58 -4.44
CA LEU A 56 -2.01 2.64 -3.49
C LEU A 56 -3.37 2.79 -4.21
N ARG A 57 -3.44 3.65 -5.24
CA ARG A 57 -4.65 3.77 -6.09
C ARG A 57 -4.97 2.44 -6.78
N CYS A 58 -3.95 1.73 -7.26
CA CYS A 58 -4.08 0.39 -7.84
C CYS A 58 -4.59 -0.62 -6.80
N LEU A 59 -3.96 -0.67 -5.62
CA LEU A 59 -4.34 -1.53 -4.49
C LEU A 59 -5.82 -1.37 -4.15
N ILE A 60 -6.29 -0.15 -3.91
CA ILE A 60 -7.69 0.12 -3.54
C ILE A 60 -8.65 -0.31 -4.64
N SER A 61 -8.30 -0.05 -5.91
CA SER A 61 -9.12 -0.45 -7.04
C SER A 61 -9.23 -1.98 -7.15
N LEU A 62 -8.10 -2.69 -7.04
CA LEU A 62 -8.04 -4.15 -7.09
C LEU A 62 -8.76 -4.81 -5.91
N LEU A 63 -8.59 -4.29 -4.68
CA LEU A 63 -9.32 -4.78 -3.50
C LEU A 63 -10.82 -4.52 -3.58
N SER A 64 -11.25 -3.55 -4.40
CA SER A 64 -12.67 -3.30 -4.71
C SER A 64 -13.19 -4.17 -5.86
N ALA A 65 -12.48 -5.24 -6.24
CA ALA A 65 -12.79 -6.11 -7.38
C ALA A 65 -12.95 -5.37 -8.72
N ARG A 66 -12.27 -4.22 -8.90
CA ARG A 66 -12.28 -3.48 -10.16
C ARG A 66 -11.08 -3.88 -11.03
N HIS A 67 -11.31 -3.96 -12.33
CA HIS A 67 -10.22 -4.10 -13.30
C HIS A 67 -9.41 -2.80 -13.39
N VAL A 68 -8.09 -2.92 -13.46
CA VAL A 68 -7.18 -1.77 -13.54
C VAL A 68 -6.30 -1.90 -14.78
N VAL A 69 -6.28 -0.85 -15.59
CA VAL A 69 -5.28 -0.67 -16.65
C VAL A 69 -4.33 0.42 -16.20
N LEU A 70 -3.08 0.07 -15.95
CA LEU A 70 -2.04 0.99 -15.48
C LEU A 70 -0.96 1.17 -16.54
N ARG A 71 -0.64 2.43 -16.88
CA ARG A 71 0.50 2.79 -17.73
C ARG A 71 1.58 3.46 -16.87
N ALA A 72 2.76 2.85 -16.82
CA ALA A 72 3.93 3.44 -16.16
C ALA A 72 5.23 2.92 -16.80
N ALA A 73 6.30 3.72 -16.74
CA ALA A 73 7.61 3.36 -17.29
C ALA A 73 8.20 2.08 -16.66
N THR A 74 9.18 1.46 -17.32
CA THR A 74 9.95 0.34 -16.77
C THR A 74 10.70 0.80 -15.51
N GLY A 75 10.80 -0.05 -14.48
CA GLY A 75 11.39 0.32 -13.19
C GLY A 75 10.53 1.19 -12.28
N SER A 76 9.33 1.61 -12.71
CA SER A 76 8.46 2.47 -11.90
C SER A 76 7.88 1.80 -10.64
N GLY A 77 7.90 0.46 -10.58
CA GLY A 77 7.32 -0.34 -9.50
C GLY A 77 5.97 -0.98 -9.82
N LYS A 78 5.66 -1.25 -11.11
CA LYS A 78 4.42 -1.94 -11.51
C LYS A 78 4.26 -3.32 -10.86
N THR A 79 5.36 -4.07 -10.73
CA THR A 79 5.36 -5.39 -10.08
C THR A 79 4.90 -5.29 -8.63
N LEU A 80 5.44 -4.33 -7.87
CA LEU A 80 5.02 -4.09 -6.50
C LEU A 80 3.54 -3.67 -6.42
N ALA A 81 3.06 -2.86 -7.38
CA ALA A 81 1.65 -2.47 -7.47
C ALA A 81 0.70 -3.68 -7.59
N MET A 82 1.14 -4.77 -8.23
CA MET A 82 0.39 -6.02 -8.36
C MET A 82 0.56 -6.94 -7.15
N ILE A 83 1.72 -6.93 -6.49
CA ILE A 83 2.00 -7.79 -5.34
C ILE A 83 1.30 -7.31 -4.07
N LEU A 84 1.21 -6.00 -3.84
CA LEU A 84 0.58 -5.42 -2.65
C LEU A 84 -0.84 -5.98 -2.36
N PRO A 85 -1.77 -6.06 -3.31
CA PRO A 85 -3.08 -6.67 -3.06
C PRO A 85 -2.98 -8.18 -2.77
N CYS A 86 -2.07 -8.90 -3.44
CA CYS A 86 -1.88 -10.33 -3.22
C CYS A 86 -1.37 -10.65 -1.80
N GLN A 87 -0.54 -9.79 -1.21
CA GLN A 87 -0.07 -9.95 0.17
C GLN A 87 -1.22 -10.01 1.19
N ARG A 88 -2.36 -9.37 0.89
CA ARG A 88 -3.58 -9.47 1.71
C ARG A 88 -4.37 -10.74 1.40
N CYS A 89 -4.43 -11.15 0.13
CA CYS A 89 -5.18 -12.34 -0.29
C CYS A 89 -4.50 -13.67 0.10
N ILE A 90 -3.17 -13.70 0.30
CA ILE A 90 -2.39 -14.89 0.68
C ILE A 90 -2.41 -15.11 2.21
N GLU A 91 -3.51 -14.76 2.89
CA GLU A 91 -3.81 -15.35 4.20
C GLU A 91 -4.22 -16.80 3.98
N ILE A 92 -3.22 -17.68 3.88
CA ILE A 92 -3.40 -19.13 3.92
C ILE A 92 -3.96 -19.45 5.30
N LYS A 93 -5.20 -19.95 5.30
CA LYS A 93 -5.83 -20.59 6.46
C LYS A 93 -4.96 -21.70 7.05
#